data_AF-A0A9P0LAG3-F1
#
_entry.id   AF-A0A9P0LAG3-F1
#
_cell.length_a   1.000
_cell.length_b   1.000
_cell.length_c   1.000
_cell.angle_alpha   90.00
_cell.angle_beta   90.00
_cell.angle_gamma   90.00
#
_symmetry.space_group_name_H-M   'P 1'
#
loop_
_entity.id
_entity.type
_entity.pdbx_description
1 polymer ?
#
loop_
_entity_poly.entity_id
_entity_poly.type
_entity_poly.pdbx_seq_one_letter_code
_entity_poly.pdbx_strand_id
1 'polypeptide(L)'
;MSIDPKRGMGRSNNVRDFLGIIRYKQCNGKHQQLPSLTYSPAELIEHFRMLHEDISLCIYSFNESLNPIFLFHIVIELTVLIINAYATVAYFVYTFKNPLASAIQMINYVFLLFHCIGMIVFLRNAQHLKNMVTGLINLLLEHSSTVSTLEEHQQIRLFIEKLKHHRHLSASGVFEINLGIAGPIAANILTYVLVALQFEVPQE
;
A
#
# COMPACT_ATOMS: atom_id res chain seq x y z
N MET A 1 8.77 31.46 -21.31
CA MET A 1 7.44 30.84 -21.12
C MET A 1 7.49 30.08 -19.80
N SER A 2 6.92 30.65 -18.74
CA SER A 2 6.89 30.00 -17.41
C SER A 2 5.73 29.00 -17.39
N ILE A 3 6.04 27.73 -17.16
CA ILE A 3 5.03 26.68 -16.96
C ILE A 3 4.60 26.78 -15.50
N ASP A 4 3.39 27.31 -15.27
CA ASP A 4 2.78 27.38 -13.95
C ASP A 4 2.54 25.96 -13.40
N PRO A 5 3.23 25.54 -12.33
CA PRO A 5 3.09 24.20 -11.76
C PRO A 5 1.70 23.93 -11.17
N LYS A 6 0.84 24.96 -11.08
CA LYS A 6 -0.56 24.84 -10.66
C LYS A 6 -1.50 24.37 -11.78
N ARG A 7 -1.08 24.37 -13.05
CA ARG A 7 -1.85 23.83 -14.18
C ARG A 7 -1.79 22.29 -14.18
N GLY A 8 -2.59 21.67 -13.33
CA GLY A 8 -2.76 20.21 -13.32
C GLY A 8 -3.15 19.63 -11.95
N MET A 9 -2.95 20.38 -10.86
CA MET A 9 -3.48 20.01 -9.55
C MET A 9 -4.99 20.28 -9.51
N GLY A 10 -5.76 19.39 -10.13
CA GLY A 10 -7.20 19.34 -9.97
C GLY A 10 -7.53 19.22 -8.47
N ARG A 11 -8.20 20.24 -7.95
CA ARG A 11 -8.78 20.22 -6.60
C ARG A 11 -9.72 19.01 -6.50
N SER A 12 -9.41 18.11 -5.57
CA SER A 12 -10.20 16.97 -5.11
C SER A 12 -10.61 15.95 -6.18
N ASN A 13 -9.78 14.91 -6.36
CA ASN A 13 -10.23 13.59 -6.80
C ASN A 13 -9.59 12.51 -5.93
N ASN A 14 -9.79 12.60 -4.61
CA ASN A 14 -9.44 11.51 -3.69
C ASN A 14 -10.66 10.62 -3.49
N VAL A 15 -10.79 9.60 -4.34
CA VAL A 15 -11.56 8.39 -4.02
C VAL A 15 -10.53 7.29 -3.79
N ARG A 16 -10.38 6.86 -2.54
CA ARG A 16 -10.12 5.45 -2.14
C ARG A 16 -9.96 5.34 -0.63
N ASP A 17 -10.66 4.36 -0.08
CA ASP A 17 -10.56 3.91 1.29
C ASP A 17 -9.13 3.51 1.62
N PHE A 18 -8.55 4.14 2.63
CA PHE A 18 -7.30 3.67 3.20
C PHE A 18 -7.64 2.49 4.12
N LEU A 19 -7.46 1.28 3.59
CA LEU A 19 -7.59 0.00 4.31
C LEU A 19 -8.98 -0.33 4.87
N GLY A 20 -10.05 0.39 4.47
CA GLY A 20 -11.40 0.17 5.01
C GLY A 20 -11.58 0.51 6.50
N ILE A 21 -10.51 0.95 7.17
CA ILE A 21 -10.47 1.25 8.62
C ILE A 21 -10.44 2.76 8.84
N ILE A 22 -9.79 3.54 7.96
CA ILE A 22 -9.75 5.01 8.08
C ILE A 22 -10.74 5.61 7.08
N ARG A 23 -11.94 5.93 7.57
CA ARG A 23 -12.93 6.71 6.81
C ARG A 23 -12.62 8.19 6.95
N TYR A 24 -11.93 8.75 5.96
CA TYR A 24 -11.95 10.21 5.80
C TYR A 24 -13.30 10.61 5.22
N LYS A 25 -14.03 11.51 5.90
CA LYS A 25 -15.25 12.09 5.35
C LYS A 25 -14.89 12.81 4.05
N GLN A 26 -15.45 12.35 2.94
CA GLN A 26 -15.35 13.02 1.65
C GLN A 26 -15.84 14.46 1.80
N CYS A 27 -14.99 15.41 1.43
CA CYS A 27 -15.44 16.77 1.35
C CYS A 27 -16.19 16.96 0.03
N ASN A 28 -17.53 16.92 0.10
CA ASN A 28 -18.45 16.86 -1.04
C ASN A 28 -18.54 18.17 -1.85
N GLY A 29 -17.47 18.94 -1.96
CA GLY A 29 -17.43 20.19 -2.74
C GLY A 29 -18.38 21.30 -2.25
N LYS A 30 -19.31 20.99 -1.33
CA LYS A 30 -20.11 21.95 -0.56
C LYS A 30 -19.30 22.47 0.62
N HIS A 31 -18.11 22.97 0.34
CA HIS A 31 -17.57 23.98 1.23
C HIS A 31 -18.40 25.23 0.95
N GLN A 32 -19.15 25.73 1.94
CA GLN A 32 -19.20 27.18 2.09
C GLN A 32 -17.75 27.61 1.89
N GLN A 33 -17.47 28.41 0.85
CA GLN A 33 -16.13 28.90 0.58
C GLN A 33 -15.48 29.14 1.93
N LEU A 34 -14.48 28.31 2.31
CA LEU A 34 -13.78 28.54 3.56
C LEU A 34 -13.38 30.01 3.46
N PRO A 35 -13.82 30.88 4.39
CA PRO A 35 -13.55 32.30 4.31
C PRO A 35 -12.08 32.40 4.00
N SER A 36 -11.74 32.99 2.85
CA SER A 36 -10.44 32.84 2.20
C SER A 36 -9.36 32.80 3.28
N LEU A 37 -8.88 31.60 3.63
CA LEU A 37 -7.89 31.49 4.67
C LEU A 37 -6.62 31.99 4.02
N THR A 38 -6.44 33.30 4.09
CA THR A 38 -5.17 33.99 3.90
C THR A 38 -4.29 33.59 5.06
N TYR A 39 -3.89 32.31 5.06
CA TYR A 39 -2.76 31.89 5.86
C TYR A 39 -1.55 32.63 5.33
N SER A 40 -0.82 33.27 6.22
CA SER A 40 0.56 33.63 5.94
C SER A 40 1.35 32.36 5.57
N PRO A 41 2.41 32.47 4.76
CA PRO A 41 3.27 31.33 4.42
C PRO A 41 3.71 30.52 5.66
N ALA A 42 3.99 31.21 6.77
CA ALA A 42 4.34 30.59 8.06
C ALA A 42 3.20 29.77 8.68
N GLU A 43 1.95 30.27 8.66
CA GLU A 43 0.80 29.52 9.18
C GLU A 43 0.47 28.29 8.32
N LEU A 44 0.71 28.38 7.02
CA LEU A 44 0.53 27.25 6.10
C LEU A 44 1.54 26.13 6.38
N ILE A 45 2.82 26.49 6.60
CA ILE A 45 3.88 25.54 6.96
C ILE A 45 3.56 24.87 8.31
N GLU A 46 3.12 25.65 9.30
CA GLU A 46 2.76 25.12 10.61
C GLU A 46 1.53 24.21 10.55
N HIS A 47 0.54 24.55 9.73
CA HIS A 47 -0.61 23.68 9.48
C HIS A 47 -0.21 22.34 8.83
N PHE A 48 0.68 22.36 7.83
CA PHE A 48 1.20 21.13 7.24
C PHE A 48 2.03 20.30 8.21
N ARG A 49 2.81 20.96 9.09
CA ARG A 49 3.58 20.31 10.15
C ARG A 49 2.67 19.55 11.10
N MET A 50 1.61 20.20 11.61
CA MET A 50 0.63 19.59 12.51
C MET A 50 -0.10 18.42 11.84
N LEU A 51 -0.58 18.60 10.61
CA LEU A 51 -1.28 17.55 9.86
C LEU A 51 -0.37 16.33 9.63
N HIS A 52 0.90 16.55 9.33
CA HIS A 52 1.86 15.46 9.18
C HIS A 52 2.13 14.73 10.50
N GLU A 53 2.24 15.46 11.61
CA GLU A 53 2.47 14.89 12.94
C GLU A 53 1.30 13.97 13.33
N ASP A 54 0.06 14.41 13.10
CA ASP A 54 -1.14 13.61 13.34
C ASP A 54 -1.20 12.35 12.47
N ILE A 55 -0.94 12.47 11.16
CA ILE A 55 -0.91 11.33 10.24
C ILE A 55 0.23 10.38 10.62
N SER A 56 1.40 10.90 11.00
CA SER A 56 2.54 10.10 11.39
C SER A 56 2.27 9.30 12.64
N LEU A 57 1.69 9.91 13.68
CA LEU A 57 1.31 9.22 14.91
C LEU A 57 0.30 8.10 14.64
N CYS A 58 -0.68 8.35 13.77
CA CYS A 58 -1.63 7.33 13.35
C CYS A 58 -0.94 6.14 12.66
N ILE A 59 -0.04 6.42 11.70
CA ILE A 59 0.70 5.37 11.00
C ILE A 59 1.66 4.64 11.93
N TYR A 60 2.34 5.33 12.86
CA TYR A 60 3.23 4.69 13.83
C TYR A 60 2.47 3.74 14.74
N SER A 61 1.37 4.20 15.34
CA SER A 61 0.52 3.37 16.21
C SER A 61 -0.06 2.17 15.45
N PHE A 62 -0.50 2.38 14.21
CA PHE A 62 -0.96 1.32 13.31
C PHE A 62 0.14 0.31 13.00
N ASN A 63 1.33 0.77 12.64
CA ASN A 63 2.45 -0.08 12.27
C ASN A 63 3.00 -0.85 13.48
N GLU A 64 3.11 -0.24 14.67
CA GLU A 64 3.52 -0.95 15.89
C GLU A 64 2.54 -2.07 16.26
N SER A 65 1.24 -1.83 16.12
CA SER A 65 0.20 -2.81 16.44
C SER A 65 0.15 -3.95 15.42
N LEU A 66 0.35 -3.63 14.13
CA LEU A 66 0.14 -4.59 13.04
C LEU A 66 1.42 -5.23 12.51
N ASN A 67 2.61 -4.75 12.89
CA ASN A 67 3.90 -5.32 12.47
C ASN A 67 3.97 -6.86 12.60
N PRO A 68 3.61 -7.47 13.76
CA PRO A 68 3.60 -8.93 13.89
C PRO A 68 2.46 -9.58 13.13
N ILE A 69 1.31 -8.90 13.06
CA ILE A 69 0.11 -9.40 12.38
C ILE A 69 0.36 -9.49 10.87
N PHE A 70 1.06 -8.53 10.27
CA PHE A 70 1.38 -8.56 8.84
C PHE A 70 2.28 -9.75 8.47
N LEU A 71 3.29 -10.04 9.30
CA LEU A 71 4.15 -11.19 9.06
C LEU A 71 3.34 -12.49 9.09
N PHE A 72 2.56 -12.67 10.15
CA PHE A 72 1.72 -13.86 10.30
C PHE A 72 0.67 -13.98 9.18
N HIS A 73 0.02 -12.87 8.83
CA HIS A 73 -0.97 -12.83 7.76
C HIS A 73 -0.36 -13.20 6.40
N ILE A 74 0.82 -12.67 6.05
CA ILE A 74 1.49 -13.01 4.79
C ILE A 74 1.89 -14.49 4.73
N VAL A 75 2.32 -15.08 5.86
CA VAL A 75 2.65 -16.52 5.92
C VAL A 75 1.40 -17.38 5.72
N ILE A 76 0.29 -17.06 6.39
CA ILE A 76 -0.99 -17.75 6.19
C ILE A 76 -1.43 -17.61 4.73
N GLU A 77 -1.41 -16.39 4.22
CA GLU A 77 -1.87 -16.08 2.87
C GLU A 77 -1.05 -16.82 1.80
N LEU A 78 0.28 -16.86 1.95
CA LEU A 78 1.16 -17.65 1.09
C LEU A 78 0.81 -19.14 1.15
N THR A 79 0.59 -19.68 2.35
CA THR A 79 0.23 -21.10 2.54
C THR A 79 -1.08 -21.43 1.84
N VAL A 80 -2.09 -20.58 2.03
CA VAL A 80 -3.41 -20.70 1.41
C VAL A 80 -3.31 -20.61 -0.11
N LEU A 81 -2.55 -19.66 -0.65
CA LEU A 81 -2.35 -19.51 -2.09
C LEU A 81 -1.63 -20.71 -2.71
N ILE A 82 -0.60 -21.25 -2.05
CA ILE A 82 0.12 -22.45 -2.52
C ILE A 82 -0.82 -23.66 -2.60
N ILE A 83 -1.57 -23.94 -1.52
CA ILE A 83 -2.48 -25.09 -1.45
C ILE A 83 -3.57 -24.98 -2.53
N ASN A 84 -4.19 -23.82 -2.65
CA ASN A 84 -5.27 -23.62 -3.63
C ASN A 84 -4.74 -23.61 -5.06
N ALA A 85 -3.58 -23.02 -5.33
CA ALA A 85 -2.97 -23.04 -6.65
C ALA A 85 -2.61 -24.48 -7.08
N TYR A 86 -2.03 -25.26 -6.17
CA TYR A 86 -1.75 -26.67 -6.42
C TYR A 86 -3.05 -27.45 -6.67
N ALA A 87 -4.07 -27.30 -5.82
CA ALA A 87 -5.35 -27.96 -6.02
C ALA A 87 -5.94 -27.61 -7.40
N THR A 88 -5.95 -26.33 -7.77
CA THR A 88 -6.41 -25.90 -9.10
C THR A 88 -5.65 -26.59 -10.25
N VAL A 89 -4.33 -26.70 -10.16
CA VAL A 89 -3.53 -27.36 -11.21
C VAL A 89 -3.76 -28.87 -11.22
N ALA A 90 -3.80 -29.52 -10.06
CA ALA A 90 -4.08 -30.95 -9.96
C ALA A 90 -5.47 -31.30 -10.53
N TYR A 91 -6.49 -30.49 -10.24
CA TYR A 91 -7.84 -30.66 -10.81
C TYR A 91 -7.88 -30.45 -12.32
N PHE A 92 -7.05 -29.56 -12.85
CA PHE A 92 -6.92 -29.36 -14.29
C PHE A 92 -6.22 -30.54 -14.99
N VAL A 93 -5.16 -31.09 -14.39
CA VAL A 93 -4.33 -32.15 -14.99
C VAL A 93 -4.97 -33.54 -14.85
N TYR A 94 -5.44 -33.92 -13.66
CA TYR A 94 -5.81 -35.30 -13.35
C TYR A 94 -7.27 -35.66 -13.61
N THR A 95 -8.07 -34.76 -14.19
CA THR A 95 -9.46 -34.98 -14.63
C THR A 95 -10.27 -35.85 -13.66
N PHE A 96 -10.52 -35.33 -12.45
CA PHE A 96 -11.20 -36.10 -11.40
C PHE A 96 -12.62 -36.52 -11.81
N LYS A 97 -12.94 -37.81 -11.70
CA LYS A 97 -14.25 -38.39 -12.06
C LYS A 97 -15.39 -38.07 -11.07
N ASN A 98 -15.12 -37.31 -10.01
CA ASN A 98 -16.10 -37.01 -8.97
C ASN A 98 -17.14 -35.99 -9.48
N PRO A 99 -18.46 -36.21 -9.32
CA PRO A 99 -19.49 -35.27 -9.75
C PRO A 99 -19.39 -33.87 -9.10
N LEU A 100 -18.72 -33.76 -7.95
CA LEU A 100 -18.44 -32.49 -7.26
C LEU A 100 -17.13 -31.82 -7.72
N ALA A 101 -16.33 -32.46 -8.58
CA ALA A 101 -15.01 -31.96 -8.94
C ALA A 101 -15.05 -30.58 -9.61
N SER A 102 -16.03 -30.33 -10.47
CA SER A 102 -16.21 -29.04 -11.14
C SER A 102 -16.57 -27.92 -10.15
N ALA A 103 -17.43 -28.21 -9.18
CA ALA A 103 -17.82 -27.26 -8.14
C ALA A 103 -16.64 -26.91 -7.22
N ILE A 104 -15.87 -27.92 -6.79
CA ILE A 104 -14.66 -27.72 -5.98
C ILE A 104 -13.62 -26.91 -6.76
N GLN A 105 -13.41 -27.22 -8.04
CA GLN A 105 -12.49 -26.49 -8.88
C GLN A 105 -12.90 -25.02 -9.06
N MET A 106 -14.20 -24.75 -9.25
CA MET A 106 -14.72 -23.38 -9.33
C MET A 106 -14.49 -22.60 -8.03
N ILE A 107 -14.73 -23.23 -6.87
CA ILE A 107 -14.47 -22.62 -5.56
C ILE A 107 -12.98 -22.27 -5.44
N ASN A 108 -12.08 -23.19 -5.77
CA ASN A 108 -10.64 -22.95 -5.70
C ASN A 108 -10.20 -21.79 -6.63
N TYR A 109 -10.76 -21.69 -7.84
CA TYR A 109 -10.48 -20.56 -8.73
C TYR A 109 -10.94 -19.21 -8.16
N VAL A 110 -12.17 -19.15 -7.65
CA VAL A 110 -12.72 -17.92 -7.05
C VAL A 110 -11.89 -17.51 -5.83
N PHE A 111 -11.52 -18.49 -5.00
CA PHE A 111 -10.70 -18.29 -3.82
C PHE A 111 -9.32 -17.74 -4.21
N LEU A 112 -8.63 -18.41 -5.13
CA LEU A 112 -7.32 -17.98 -5.62
C LEU A 112 -7.37 -16.56 -6.22
N LEU A 113 -8.40 -16.26 -7.02
CA LEU A 113 -8.58 -14.95 -7.62
C LEU A 113 -8.80 -13.86 -6.56
N PHE A 114 -9.68 -14.11 -5.58
CA PHE A 114 -10.00 -13.14 -4.55
C PHE A 114 -8.77 -12.84 -3.68
N HIS A 115 -8.05 -13.86 -3.25
CA HIS A 115 -6.84 -13.73 -2.44
C HIS A 115 -5.70 -13.02 -3.20
N CYS A 116 -5.48 -13.37 -4.48
CA CYS A 116 -4.53 -12.66 -5.34
C CYS A 116 -4.88 -11.17 -5.49
N ILE A 117 -6.15 -10.84 -5.76
CA ILE A 117 -6.59 -9.44 -5.87
C ILE A 117 -6.42 -8.71 -4.54
N GLY A 118 -6.83 -9.33 -3.43
CA GLY A 118 -6.69 -8.78 -2.09
C GLY A 118 -5.25 -8.43 -1.76
N MET A 119 -4.32 -9.36 -2.02
CA MET A 119 -2.89 -9.16 -1.85
C MET A 119 -2.36 -8.03 -2.73
N ILE A 120 -2.70 -8.00 -4.03
CA ILE A 120 -2.27 -6.93 -4.93
C ILE A 120 -2.79 -5.57 -4.46
N VAL A 121 -4.05 -5.47 -4.04
CA VAL A 121 -4.63 -4.23 -3.53
C VAL A 121 -3.93 -3.77 -2.26
N PHE A 122 -3.66 -4.69 -1.33
CA PHE A 122 -2.93 -4.40 -0.10
C PHE A 122 -1.51 -3.88 -0.38
N LEU A 123 -0.72 -4.62 -1.18
CA LEU A 123 0.65 -4.24 -1.55
C LEU A 123 0.69 -2.93 -2.33
N ARG A 124 -0.28 -2.69 -3.22
CA ARG A 124 -0.42 -1.43 -3.96
C ARG A 124 -0.70 -0.25 -3.03
N ASN A 125 -1.58 -0.43 -2.04
CA ASN A 125 -1.87 0.63 -1.07
C ASN A 125 -0.66 0.96 -0.20
N ALA A 126 0.10 -0.07 0.22
CA ALA A 126 1.35 0.12 0.94
C ALA A 126 2.40 0.87 0.09
N GLN A 127 2.53 0.51 -1.19
CA GLN A 127 3.37 1.25 -2.15
C GLN A 127 2.89 2.69 -2.35
N HIS A 128 1.57 2.92 -2.44
CA HIS A 128 1.02 4.26 -2.60
C HIS A 128 1.34 5.14 -1.40
N LEU A 129 1.22 4.62 -0.18
CA LEU A 129 1.63 5.33 1.04
C LEU A 129 3.11 5.73 0.96
N LYS A 130 4.00 4.78 0.60
CA LYS A 130 5.43 5.05 0.41
C LYS A 130 5.66 6.17 -0.62
N ASN A 131 4.96 6.13 -1.76
CA ASN A 131 5.09 7.12 -2.81
C ASN A 131 4.57 8.50 -2.38
N MET A 132 3.51 8.58 -1.57
CA MET A 132 3.01 9.85 -1.04
C MET A 132 4.03 10.53 -0.13
N VAL A 133 4.68 9.78 0.76
CA VAL A 133 5.74 10.31 1.64
C VAL A 133 6.90 10.84 0.81
N THR A 134 7.37 10.07 -0.17
CA THR A 134 8.43 10.50 -1.10
C THR A 134 8.01 11.74 -1.91
N GLY A 135 6.76 11.80 -2.38
CA GLY A 135 6.22 12.94 -3.10
C GLY A 135 6.18 14.22 -2.25
N LEU A 136 5.80 14.10 -0.98
CA LEU A 136 5.81 15.22 -0.04
C LEU A 136 7.23 15.70 0.24
N ILE A 137 8.21 14.79 0.40
CA ILE A 137 9.63 15.16 0.54
C ILE A 137 10.10 15.95 -0.69
N ASN A 138 9.78 15.50 -1.90
CA ASN A 138 10.17 16.19 -3.13
C ASN A 138 9.53 17.58 -3.24
N LEU A 139 8.25 17.71 -2.88
CA LEU A 139 7.55 19.00 -2.86
C LEU A 139 8.18 19.97 -1.87
N LEU A 140 8.53 19.49 -0.66
CA LEU A 140 9.20 20.31 0.34
C LEU A 140 10.61 20.71 -0.09
N LEU A 141 11.36 19.84 -0.76
CA LEU A 141 12.67 20.16 -1.33
C LEU A 141 12.56 21.23 -2.42
N GLU A 142 11.57 21.11 -3.31
CA GLU A 142 11.30 22.12 -4.33
C GLU A 142 10.93 23.46 -3.69
N HIS A 143 10.03 23.46 -2.70
CA HIS A 143 9.65 24.67 -1.98
C HIS A 143 10.85 25.31 -1.26
N SER A 144 11.71 24.50 -0.66
CA SER A 144 12.95 24.95 0.01
C SER A 144 13.87 25.77 -0.88
N SER A 145 13.82 25.57 -2.20
CA SER A 145 14.62 26.33 -3.19
C SER A 145 14.07 27.73 -3.48
N THR A 146 12.81 27.99 -3.12
CA THR A 146 12.10 29.26 -3.37
C THR A 146 12.01 30.16 -2.13
N VAL A 147 12.32 29.59 -0.97
CA VAL A 147 12.29 30.28 0.32
C VAL A 147 13.53 31.16 0.50
N SER A 148 13.32 32.38 0.99
CA SER A 148 14.37 33.39 1.16
C SER A 148 14.81 33.58 2.61
N THR A 149 14.04 33.08 3.59
CA THR A 149 14.38 33.21 5.01
C THR A 149 15.10 31.97 5.53
N LEU A 150 16.10 32.19 6.40
CA LEU A 150 16.88 31.11 7.00
C LEU A 150 16.00 30.22 7.91
N GLU A 151 15.05 30.83 8.62
CA GLU A 151 14.18 30.16 9.57
C GLU A 151 13.20 29.19 8.88
N GLU A 152 12.54 29.61 7.80
CA GLU A 152 11.66 28.73 7.02
C GLU A 152 12.47 27.59 6.37
N HIS A 153 13.68 27.87 5.89
CA HIS A 153 14.55 26.83 5.33
C HIS A 153 14.95 25.79 6.39
N GLN A 154 15.25 26.20 7.62
CA GLN A 154 15.53 25.30 8.73
C GLN A 154 14.30 24.46 9.12
N GLN A 155 13.11 25.06 9.15
CA GLN A 155 11.86 24.35 9.42
C GLN A 155 11.55 23.30 8.35
N ILE A 156 11.70 23.64 7.07
CA ILE A 156 11.51 22.72 5.95
C ILE A 156 12.51 21.56 6.03
N ARG A 157 13.78 21.84 6.34
CA ARG A 157 14.81 20.81 6.51
C ARG A 157 14.47 19.85 7.65
N LEU A 158 14.12 20.37 8.83
CA LEU A 158 13.70 19.56 9.98
C LEU A 158 12.48 18.70 9.64
N PHE A 159 11.56 19.26 8.86
CA PHE A 159 10.37 18.54 8.41
C PHE A 159 10.72 17.39 7.46
N ILE A 160 11.60 17.64 6.48
CA ILE A 160 12.12 16.59 5.59
C ILE A 160 12.87 15.51 6.39
N GLU A 161 13.69 15.89 7.38
CA GLU A 161 14.39 14.94 8.24
C GLU A 161 13.41 14.06 9.03
N LYS A 162 12.32 14.62 9.57
CA LYS A 162 11.25 13.85 10.21
C LYS A 162 10.54 12.90 9.22
N LEU A 163 10.22 13.36 8.01
CA LEU A 163 9.60 12.56 6.96
C LEU A 163 10.48 11.38 6.52
N LYS A 164 11.80 11.58 6.43
CA LYS A 164 12.77 10.51 6.10
C LYS A 164 12.84 9.43 7.18
N HIS A 165 12.55 9.77 8.43
CA HIS A 165 12.48 8.80 9.53
C HIS A 165 11.13 8.09 9.63
N HIS A 166 10.15 8.42 8.76
CA HIS A 166 8.87 7.74 8.73
C HIS A 166 9.05 6.26 8.43
N ARG A 167 8.64 5.39 9.37
CA ARG A 167 8.78 3.93 9.21
C ARG A 167 7.82 3.44 8.14
N HIS A 168 8.37 2.88 7.06
CA HIS A 168 7.61 2.09 6.10
C HIS A 168 6.85 0.95 6.80
N LEU A 169 5.75 0.50 6.19
CA LEU A 169 5.07 -0.71 6.64
C LEU A 169 6.06 -1.88 6.53
N SER A 170 6.26 -2.58 7.64
CA SER A 170 7.16 -3.73 7.71
C SER A 170 6.43 -4.94 8.24
N ALA A 171 6.99 -6.13 8.00
CA ALA A 171 6.57 -7.38 8.61
C ALA A 171 7.60 -7.80 9.66
N SER A 172 7.48 -7.27 10.88
CA SER A 172 8.38 -7.45 12.03
C SER A 172 9.87 -7.24 11.72
N GLY A 173 10.20 -6.31 10.81
CA GLY A 173 11.58 -6.06 10.38
C GLY A 173 12.19 -7.13 9.46
N VAL A 174 11.44 -8.18 9.09
CA VAL A 174 11.90 -9.23 8.17
C VAL A 174 11.95 -8.69 6.73
N PHE A 175 10.90 -7.98 6.32
CA PHE A 175 10.84 -7.31 5.02
C PHE A 175 9.91 -6.11 5.06
N GLU A 176 10.10 -5.22 4.08
CA GLU A 176 9.24 -4.07 3.84
C GLU A 176 8.01 -4.51 3.02
N ILE A 177 6.81 -4.08 3.43
CA ILE A 177 5.56 -4.39 2.76
C ILE A 177 5.32 -3.35 1.68
N ASN A 178 5.57 -3.72 0.43
CA ASN A 178 5.33 -2.88 -0.73
C ASN A 178 5.11 -3.74 -1.99
N LEU A 179 4.85 -3.12 -3.15
CA LEU A 179 4.56 -3.89 -4.37
C LEU A 179 5.77 -4.72 -4.86
N GLY A 180 6.98 -4.38 -4.42
CA GLY A 180 8.22 -5.08 -4.80
C GLY A 180 8.26 -6.54 -4.35
N ILE A 181 7.54 -6.92 -3.29
CA ILE A 181 7.50 -8.32 -2.82
C ILE A 181 6.53 -9.21 -3.60
N ALA A 182 5.70 -8.65 -4.50
CA ALA A 182 4.73 -9.41 -5.27
C ALA A 182 5.40 -10.43 -6.22
N GLY A 183 6.52 -10.05 -6.84
CA GLY A 183 7.30 -10.94 -7.71
C GLY A 183 7.85 -12.16 -6.95
N PRO A 184 8.59 -11.96 -5.84
CA PRO A 184 9.04 -13.05 -4.97
C PRO A 184 7.89 -13.95 -4.45
N ILE A 185 6.75 -13.37 -4.08
CA ILE A 185 5.55 -14.14 -3.67
C ILE A 185 5.07 -15.05 -4.82
N ALA A 186 4.90 -14.50 -6.02
CA ALA A 186 4.44 -15.26 -7.18
C ALA A 186 5.44 -16.37 -7.56
N ALA A 187 6.74 -16.08 -7.53
CA ALA A 187 7.79 -17.05 -7.81
C ALA A 187 7.79 -18.19 -6.78
N ASN A 188 7.61 -17.89 -5.49
CA ASN A 188 7.51 -18.90 -4.45
C ASN A 188 6.28 -19.79 -4.66
N ILE A 189 5.10 -19.21 -4.91
CA ILE A 189 3.88 -19.99 -5.18
C ILE A 189 4.10 -20.95 -6.35
N LEU A 190 4.62 -20.43 -7.47
CA LEU A 190 4.91 -21.25 -8.65
C LEU A 190 5.91 -22.36 -8.34
N THR A 191 6.99 -22.05 -7.62
CA THR A 191 8.02 -23.02 -7.25
C THR A 191 7.42 -24.17 -6.43
N TYR A 192 6.66 -23.87 -5.37
CA TYR A 192 6.05 -24.90 -4.54
C TYR A 192 5.01 -25.74 -5.29
N VAL A 193 4.20 -25.12 -6.14
CA VAL A 193 3.23 -25.84 -6.97
C VAL A 193 3.95 -26.80 -7.93
N LEU A 194 4.99 -26.34 -8.63
CA LEU A 194 5.75 -27.16 -9.57
C LEU A 194 6.46 -28.33 -8.85
N VAL A 195 7.08 -28.07 -7.70
CA VAL A 195 7.73 -29.10 -6.89
C VAL A 195 6.70 -30.13 -6.40
N ALA A 196 5.53 -29.70 -5.92
CA ALA A 196 4.48 -30.61 -5.48
C ALA A 196 4.00 -31.53 -6.62
N LEU A 197 3.79 -30.98 -7.83
CA LEU A 197 3.37 -31.75 -8.99
C LEU A 197 4.40 -32.82 -9.41
N GLN A 198 5.69 -32.58 -9.19
CA GLN A 198 6.73 -33.58 -9.46
C GLN A 198 6.59 -34.85 -8.60
N PHE A 199 6.03 -34.72 -7.39
CA PHE A 199 5.78 -35.87 -6.51
C PHE A 199 4.47 -36.60 -6.79
N GLU A 200 3.59 -36.04 -7.62
CA GLU A 200 2.32 -36.67 -8.04
C GLU A 200 2.40 -37.41 -9.38
N VAL A 201 3.54 -37.37 -10.07
CA VAL A 201 3.75 -38.20 -11.26
C VAL A 201 3.66 -39.67 -10.82
N PRO A 202 2.72 -40.46 -11.38
CA PRO A 202 2.58 -41.86 -10.99
C PRO A 202 3.91 -42.58 -11.19
N GLN A 203 4.38 -43.30 -10.18
CA GLN A 203 5.22 -44.46 -10.44
C GLN A 203 4.34 -45.43 -11.24
N GLU A 204 4.82 -45.79 -12.44
CA GLU A 204 4.17 -46.68 -13.40
C GLU A 204 3.46 -47.89 -12.77
#